data_AF-A0A4P7HM24-F1
#
_entry.id   AF-A0A4P7HM24-F1
#
_cell.length_a   1.000
_cell.length_b   1.000
_cell.length_c   1.000
_cell.angle_alpha   90.00
_cell.angle_beta   90.00
_cell.angle_gamma   90.00
#
_symmetry.space_group_name_H-M   'P 1'
#
loop_
_entity.id
_entity.type
_entity.pdbx_description
1 polymer ?
#
loop_
_entity_poly.entity_id
_entity_poly.type
_entity_poly.pdbx_seq_one_letter_code
_entity_poly.pdbx_strand_id
1 'polypeptide(L)'
;MSKARGRVGAGWRRVRAIPLLLAGLALSACTEGPASLLTTPAQLQERTPFTQVAPTQSWINAPGIVLVMQRGLRGESQQRVALANQTGVPGDNVVVMRAQSLSGRPGRFGYEDFMSRIGGAPAPFEAVTSGDLISAEDDVGPYFWTEQRFGDSTICVLGIRRITSSQRLLPGTATVLDIMLRNCVLGEAEEALGPLMSGSVSAPPVTGAVVGESRVISPLAAPAVR
;
A
#
# COMPACT_ATOMS: atom_id res chain seq x y z
N MET A 1 -13.58 65.90 75.97
CA MET A 1 -14.80 65.07 76.02
C MET A 1 -15.33 64.92 74.61
N SER A 2 -15.31 63.69 74.12
CA SER A 2 -15.57 63.29 72.73
C SER A 2 -17.08 63.16 72.47
N LYS A 3 -17.55 63.64 71.32
CA LYS A 3 -18.88 63.31 70.79
C LYS A 3 -18.78 63.08 69.29
N ALA A 4 -18.83 61.80 68.92
CA ALA A 4 -18.86 61.29 67.56
C ALA A 4 -20.26 61.43 66.94
N ARG A 5 -20.33 61.68 65.61
CA ARG A 5 -21.27 61.08 64.64
C ARG A 5 -21.13 61.72 63.25
N GLY A 6 -21.23 60.90 62.20
CA GLY A 6 -21.52 61.32 60.82
C GLY A 6 -20.61 60.72 59.75
N ARG A 7 -20.59 59.39 59.57
CA ARG A 7 -21.21 58.64 58.45
C ARG A 7 -20.56 58.85 57.07
N VAL A 8 -19.63 57.95 56.73
CA VAL A 8 -19.07 57.75 55.39
C VAL A 8 -20.03 56.84 54.60
N GLY A 9 -20.46 57.29 53.43
CA GLY A 9 -21.17 56.49 52.45
C GLY A 9 -20.42 56.52 51.13
N ALA A 10 -19.79 55.40 50.75
CA ALA A 10 -19.34 55.15 49.39
C ALA A 10 -19.47 53.65 49.12
N GLY A 11 -20.32 53.30 48.17
CA GLY A 11 -20.77 51.93 47.93
C GLY A 11 -19.70 51.06 47.30
N TRP A 12 -19.50 49.87 47.87
CA TRP A 12 -18.79 48.78 47.19
C TRP A 12 -19.79 47.92 46.41
N ARG A 13 -19.74 48.07 45.09
CA ARG A 13 -20.35 47.13 44.15
C ARG A 13 -19.69 45.76 44.28
N ARG A 14 -20.52 44.76 44.55
CA ARG A 14 -20.19 43.34 44.45
C ARG A 14 -19.84 43.01 42.99
N VAL A 15 -18.72 42.35 42.76
CA VAL A 15 -18.54 41.52 41.56
C VAL A 15 -18.10 40.13 42.00
N ARG A 16 -19.10 39.25 42.09
CA ARG A 16 -18.93 37.80 42.03
C ARG A 16 -18.59 37.46 40.59
N ALA A 17 -17.37 37.02 40.30
CA ALA A 17 -17.04 36.35 39.03
C ALA A 17 -15.67 35.65 39.11
N ILE A 18 -15.49 34.75 40.08
CA ILE A 18 -14.34 33.83 40.10
C ILE A 18 -14.91 32.42 40.32
N PRO A 19 -15.53 31.81 39.29
CA PRO A 19 -15.19 30.41 39.06
C PRO A 19 -15.21 29.98 37.59
N LEU A 20 -15.09 30.90 36.61
CA LEU A 20 -15.18 30.51 35.18
C LEU A 20 -13.83 30.36 34.45
N LEU A 21 -12.71 30.75 35.07
CA LEU A 21 -11.39 30.75 34.42
C LEU A 21 -10.57 29.47 34.60
N LEU A 22 -11.03 28.52 35.42
CA LEU A 22 -10.33 27.25 35.67
C LEU A 22 -10.88 26.06 34.86
N ALA A 23 -12.01 26.21 34.17
CA ALA A 23 -12.61 25.14 33.37
C ALA A 23 -12.13 25.09 31.90
N GLY A 24 -11.37 26.09 31.42
CA GLY A 24 -10.94 26.20 30.02
C GLY A 24 -9.65 25.45 29.67
N LEU A 25 -8.85 25.03 30.65
CA LEU A 25 -7.51 24.45 30.42
C LEU A 25 -7.49 22.91 30.29
N ALA A 26 -8.64 22.24 30.43
CA ALA A 26 -8.70 20.77 30.38
C ALA A 26 -8.94 20.18 28.97
N LEU A 27 -9.10 21.01 27.93
CA LEU A 27 -9.47 20.57 26.58
C LEU A 27 -8.36 20.66 25.53
N SER A 28 -7.13 21.04 25.90
CA SER A 28 -6.00 21.16 24.96
C SER A 28 -4.96 20.06 25.14
N ALA A 29 -5.38 18.79 25.06
CA ALA A 29 -4.47 17.64 25.11
C ALA A 29 -4.75 16.64 23.96
N CYS A 30 -4.77 17.15 22.73
CA CYS A 30 -4.36 16.38 21.56
C CYS A 30 -3.00 16.91 21.13
N THR A 31 -1.97 16.67 21.94
CA THR A 31 -0.59 16.89 21.50
C THR A 31 -0.19 15.66 20.70
N GLU A 32 -0.26 15.77 19.38
CA GLU A 32 0.48 14.88 18.49
C GLU A 32 1.97 14.99 18.87
N GLY A 33 2.47 14.03 19.64
CA GLY A 33 3.81 14.09 20.20
C GLY A 33 4.90 14.08 19.10
N PRO A 34 6.06 14.72 19.34
CA PRO A 34 7.15 14.83 18.36
C PRO A 34 7.83 13.49 17.99
N ALA A 35 7.37 12.36 18.54
CA ALA A 35 7.88 11.01 18.25
C ALA A 35 7.71 10.57 16.78
N SER A 36 6.81 11.21 16.02
CA SER A 36 6.56 10.89 14.60
C SER A 36 7.73 11.24 13.66
N LEU A 37 8.63 12.13 14.09
CA LEU A 37 9.81 12.54 13.29
C LEU A 37 11.02 11.62 13.47
N LEU A 38 11.07 10.83 14.55
CA LEU A 38 12.17 9.91 14.87
C LEU A 38 11.86 8.44 14.59
N THR A 39 10.67 8.14 14.04
CA THR A 39 10.27 6.76 13.78
C THR A 39 11.05 6.20 12.58
N THR A 40 11.76 5.09 12.77
CA THR A 40 12.49 4.44 11.67
C THR A 40 11.51 3.81 10.67
N PRO A 41 11.92 3.58 9.40
CA PRO A 41 11.09 2.86 8.43
C PRO A 41 10.60 1.49 8.94
N ALA A 42 11.45 0.76 9.66
CA ALA A 42 11.10 -0.53 10.26
C ALA A 42 10.00 -0.38 11.34
N GLN A 43 10.11 0.63 12.21
CA GLN A 43 9.08 0.91 13.22
C GLN A 43 7.76 1.38 12.61
N LEU A 44 7.79 2.18 11.53
CA LEU A 44 6.58 2.53 10.79
C LEU A 44 5.91 1.30 10.19
N GLN A 45 6.71 0.41 9.62
CA GLN A 45 6.24 -0.83 9.04
C GLN A 45 5.60 -1.76 10.08
N GLU A 46 6.18 -1.87 11.28
CA GLU A 46 5.64 -2.70 12.36
C GLU A 46 4.33 -2.12 12.93
N ARG A 47 4.24 -0.78 13.04
CA ARG A 47 3.10 -0.10 13.66
C ARG A 47 1.94 0.18 12.72
N THR A 48 2.14 0.10 11.40
CA THR A 48 1.09 0.40 10.42
C THR A 48 0.39 -0.89 9.97
N PRO A 49 -0.86 -1.12 10.41
CA PRO A 49 -1.59 -2.33 10.05
C PRO A 49 -2.01 -2.30 8.57
N PHE A 50 -2.20 -3.49 8.03
CA PHE A 50 -2.91 -3.67 6.77
C PHE A 50 -4.41 -3.47 6.97
N THR A 51 -5.05 -2.80 6.00
CA THR A 51 -6.51 -2.69 5.93
C THR A 51 -7.00 -3.44 4.70
N GLN A 52 -8.16 -4.07 4.81
CA GLN A 52 -8.80 -4.70 3.66
C GLN A 52 -9.35 -3.63 2.71
N VAL A 53 -9.17 -3.86 1.41
CA VAL A 53 -9.70 -3.02 0.34
C VAL A 53 -10.49 -3.88 -0.66
N ALA A 54 -11.31 -3.25 -1.50
CA ALA A 54 -12.09 -3.97 -2.48
C ALA A 54 -11.18 -4.64 -3.54
N PRO A 55 -11.52 -5.82 -4.06
CA PRO A 55 -10.76 -6.47 -5.14
C PRO A 55 -10.56 -5.57 -6.38
N THR A 56 -11.53 -4.70 -6.69
CA THR A 56 -11.46 -3.72 -7.78
C THR A 56 -10.38 -2.64 -7.59
N GLN A 57 -9.83 -2.52 -6.38
CA GLN A 57 -8.73 -1.60 -6.06
C GLN A 57 -7.35 -2.29 -6.11
N SER A 58 -7.30 -3.55 -6.56
CA SER A 58 -6.04 -4.27 -6.74
C SER A 58 -5.17 -3.63 -7.83
N TRP A 59 -3.86 -3.65 -7.62
CA TRP A 59 -2.86 -3.23 -8.61
C TRP A 59 -2.49 -4.37 -9.58
N ILE A 60 -3.20 -5.50 -9.47
CA ILE A 60 -3.16 -6.57 -10.44
C ILE A 60 -4.58 -7.02 -10.77
N ASN A 61 -4.75 -7.50 -11.99
CA ASN A 61 -5.88 -8.25 -12.45
C ASN A 61 -5.44 -9.70 -12.64
N ALA A 62 -5.82 -10.54 -11.68
CA ALA A 62 -5.52 -11.95 -11.67
C ALA A 62 -6.80 -12.74 -11.37
N PRO A 63 -6.99 -13.92 -11.98
CA PRO A 63 -8.07 -14.81 -11.60
C PRO A 63 -7.88 -15.27 -10.15
N GLY A 64 -8.99 -15.51 -9.46
CA GLY A 64 -8.96 -16.09 -8.12
C GLY A 64 -8.48 -15.16 -7.00
N ILE A 65 -8.53 -13.84 -7.17
CA ILE A 65 -8.31 -12.89 -6.06
C ILE A 65 -9.36 -13.15 -4.96
N VAL A 66 -8.89 -13.48 -3.76
CA VAL A 66 -9.74 -13.76 -2.58
C VAL A 66 -9.79 -12.57 -1.64
N LEU A 67 -8.64 -11.92 -1.42
CA LEU A 67 -8.50 -10.84 -0.46
C LEU A 67 -7.46 -9.84 -0.97
N VAL A 68 -7.77 -8.55 -0.84
CA VAL A 68 -6.80 -7.48 -1.08
C VAL A 68 -6.64 -6.69 0.21
N MET A 69 -5.39 -6.54 0.62
CA MET A 69 -5.01 -5.75 1.78
C MET A 69 -4.03 -4.67 1.34
N GLN A 70 -4.16 -3.48 1.90
CA GLN A 70 -3.29 -2.36 1.59
C GLN A 70 -2.84 -1.65 2.86
N ARG A 71 -1.67 -1.03 2.82
CA ARG A 71 -1.23 -0.05 3.82
C ARG A 71 -0.40 1.04 3.16
N GLY A 72 -0.54 2.26 3.68
CA GLY A 72 0.31 3.38 3.31
C GLY A 72 1.45 3.56 4.32
N LEU A 73 2.66 3.75 3.82
CA LEU A 73 3.85 4.09 4.59
C LEU A 73 4.34 5.48 4.12
N ARG A 74 5.35 6.05 4.79
CA ARG A 74 5.91 7.35 4.39
C ARG A 74 6.68 7.19 3.06
N GLY A 75 6.10 7.68 1.97
CA GLY A 75 6.70 7.64 0.62
C GLY A 75 6.58 6.27 -0.08
N GLU A 76 5.80 5.35 0.50
CA GLU A 76 5.61 4.00 -0.01
C GLU A 76 4.18 3.55 0.25
N SER A 77 3.62 2.71 -0.62
CA SER A 77 2.39 1.97 -0.36
C SER A 77 2.62 0.50 -0.62
N GLN A 78 2.04 -0.36 0.21
CA GLN A 78 2.12 -1.80 0.04
C GLN A 78 0.74 -2.39 -0.17
N GLN A 79 0.65 -3.36 -1.07
CA GLN A 79 -0.56 -4.14 -1.28
C GLN A 79 -0.24 -5.64 -1.27
N ARG A 80 -1.03 -6.42 -0.55
CA ARG A 80 -0.98 -7.88 -0.52
C ARG A 80 -2.28 -8.42 -1.10
N VAL A 81 -2.16 -9.24 -2.12
CA VAL A 81 -3.29 -9.85 -2.83
C VAL A 81 -3.21 -11.35 -2.61
N ALA A 82 -4.13 -11.91 -1.83
CA ALA A 82 -4.25 -13.35 -1.69
C ALA A 82 -5.01 -13.90 -2.90
N LEU A 83 -4.47 -14.96 -3.50
CA LEU A 83 -5.06 -15.71 -4.58
C LEU A 83 -5.56 -17.05 -4.05
N ALA A 84 -6.54 -17.64 -4.72
CA ALA A 84 -7.02 -18.98 -4.40
C ALA A 84 -5.86 -19.98 -4.52
N ASN A 85 -5.67 -20.79 -3.47
CA ASN A 85 -4.74 -21.92 -3.49
C ASN A 85 -5.53 -23.22 -3.50
N GLN A 86 -5.51 -23.91 -4.63
CA GLN A 86 -6.19 -25.20 -4.82
C GLN A 86 -5.23 -26.39 -4.64
N THR A 87 -4.04 -26.14 -4.10
CA THR A 87 -2.99 -27.15 -3.89
C THR A 87 -2.85 -27.46 -2.40
N GLY A 88 -2.26 -28.61 -2.09
CA GLY A 88 -1.90 -28.98 -0.71
C GLY A 88 -0.57 -28.40 -0.22
N VAL A 89 0.09 -27.54 -1.02
CA VAL A 89 1.43 -27.03 -0.69
C VAL A 89 1.34 -25.94 0.38
N PRO A 90 2.12 -26.03 1.48
CA PRO A 90 2.12 -25.02 2.55
C PRO A 90 2.40 -23.61 2.05
N GLY A 91 1.64 -22.65 2.57
CA GLY A 91 1.73 -21.23 2.22
C GLY A 91 0.57 -20.76 1.33
N ASP A 92 0.32 -19.45 1.36
CA ASP A 92 -0.74 -18.82 0.57
C ASP A 92 -0.25 -18.51 -0.84
N ASN A 93 -1.12 -18.63 -1.85
CA ASN A 93 -0.86 -17.97 -3.12
C ASN A 93 -1.02 -16.47 -2.90
N VAL A 94 0.03 -15.70 -3.15
CA VAL A 94 0.07 -14.29 -2.77
C VAL A 94 0.88 -13.46 -3.75
N VAL A 95 0.38 -12.26 -4.03
CA VAL A 95 1.14 -11.20 -4.69
C VAL A 95 1.40 -10.09 -3.68
N VAL A 96 2.67 -9.77 -3.44
CA VAL A 96 3.08 -8.66 -2.58
C VAL A 96 3.69 -7.58 -3.43
N MET A 97 3.14 -6.37 -3.31
CA MET A 97 3.53 -5.23 -4.12
C MET A 97 3.97 -4.07 -3.24
N ARG A 98 5.03 -3.38 -3.64
CA ARG A 98 5.57 -2.18 -2.99
C ARG A 98 5.70 -1.06 -4.01
N ALA A 99 4.81 -0.09 -3.93
CA ALA A 99 4.84 1.13 -4.72
C ALA A 99 5.64 2.21 -3.98
N GLN A 100 6.70 2.74 -4.60
CA GLN A 100 7.64 3.68 -3.98
C GLN A 100 7.72 4.97 -4.78
N SER A 101 7.69 6.12 -4.10
CA SER A 101 8.00 7.42 -4.68
C SER A 101 9.46 7.76 -4.41
N LEU A 102 10.32 7.52 -5.41
CA LEU A 102 11.75 7.81 -5.31
C LEU A 102 12.08 9.13 -6.02
N SER A 103 12.97 9.92 -5.43
CA SER A 103 13.60 11.06 -6.11
C SER A 103 14.81 10.57 -6.92
N GLY A 104 14.85 10.91 -8.21
CA GLY A 104 15.94 10.54 -9.12
C GLY A 104 15.74 9.20 -9.83
N ARG A 105 16.82 8.65 -10.40
CA ARG A 105 16.77 7.39 -11.16
C ARG A 105 16.59 6.21 -10.19
N PRO A 106 15.60 5.32 -10.41
CA PRO A 106 15.50 4.07 -9.66
C PRO A 106 16.81 3.28 -9.72
N GLY A 107 17.30 2.84 -8.56
CA GLY A 107 18.45 1.93 -8.49
C GLY A 107 18.12 0.54 -9.06
N ARG A 108 19.12 -0.35 -9.05
CA ARG A 108 18.90 -1.78 -9.37
C ARG A 108 17.93 -2.39 -8.35
N PHE A 109 17.14 -3.37 -8.79
CA PHE A 109 16.34 -4.18 -7.88
C PHE A 109 17.25 -5.02 -6.97
N GLY A 110 17.02 -4.97 -5.66
CA GLY A 110 17.75 -5.76 -4.66
C GLY A 110 16.84 -6.80 -4.05
N TYR A 111 17.06 -8.07 -4.38
CA TYR A 111 16.24 -9.20 -3.91
C TYR A 111 16.21 -9.29 -2.39
N GLU A 112 17.38 -9.25 -1.75
CA GLU A 112 17.53 -9.45 -0.31
C GLU A 112 16.89 -8.30 0.48
N ASP A 113 17.07 -7.06 0.02
CA ASP A 113 16.39 -5.89 0.60
C ASP A 113 14.87 -6.02 0.44
N PHE A 114 14.38 -6.40 -0.74
CA PHE A 114 12.96 -6.57 -0.98
C PHE A 114 12.35 -7.69 -0.11
N MET A 115 12.99 -8.84 -0.02
CA MET A 115 12.54 -9.97 0.80
C MET A 115 12.50 -9.61 2.29
N SER A 116 13.55 -8.93 2.80
CA SER A 116 13.58 -8.46 4.19
C SER A 116 12.40 -7.54 4.53
N ARG A 117 11.95 -6.73 3.56
CA ARG A 117 10.84 -5.77 3.73
C ARG A 117 9.47 -6.39 3.62
N ILE A 118 9.31 -7.56 3.00
CA ILE A 118 7.99 -8.20 2.87
C ILE A 118 7.75 -9.30 3.92
N GLY A 119 8.75 -9.60 4.75
CA GLY A 119 8.69 -10.59 5.83
C GLY A 119 9.43 -11.90 5.53
N GLY A 120 10.29 -11.91 4.50
CA GLY A 120 11.00 -13.10 4.02
C GLY A 120 10.37 -13.72 2.78
N ALA A 121 11.08 -14.68 2.19
CA ALA A 121 10.56 -15.48 1.10
C ALA A 121 9.49 -16.46 1.65
N PRO A 122 8.32 -16.59 0.98
CA PRO A 122 7.26 -17.48 1.42
C PRO A 122 7.59 -18.95 1.16
N ALA A 123 6.99 -19.85 1.94
CA ALA A 123 7.06 -21.28 1.68
C ALA A 123 6.60 -21.62 0.25
N PRO A 124 7.30 -22.54 -0.45
CA PRO A 124 8.46 -23.36 -0.03
C PRO A 124 9.83 -22.75 -0.40
N PHE A 125 9.91 -21.43 -0.62
CA PHE A 125 11.09 -20.74 -1.17
C PHE A 125 11.98 -20.10 -0.11
N GLU A 126 11.91 -20.51 1.16
CA GLU A 126 12.63 -19.88 2.27
C GLU A 126 14.15 -19.88 2.09
N ALA A 127 14.68 -20.87 1.37
CA ALA A 127 16.11 -21.02 1.09
C ALA A 127 16.57 -20.35 -0.23
N VAL A 128 15.64 -19.79 -1.02
CA VAL A 128 15.96 -19.19 -2.32
C VAL A 128 16.69 -17.87 -2.15
N THR A 129 17.80 -17.73 -2.88
CA THR A 129 18.60 -16.52 -2.98
C THR A 129 18.47 -15.89 -4.36
N SER A 130 19.01 -14.68 -4.55
CA SER A 130 19.03 -14.04 -5.87
C SER A 130 19.79 -14.83 -6.93
N GLY A 131 20.74 -15.68 -6.54
CA GLY A 131 21.52 -16.52 -7.46
C GLY A 131 20.75 -17.71 -8.04
N ASP A 132 19.64 -18.09 -7.40
CA ASP A 132 18.80 -19.23 -7.82
C ASP A 132 17.70 -18.81 -8.81
N LEU A 133 17.56 -17.50 -9.05
CA LEU A 133 16.55 -16.95 -9.93
C LEU A 133 17.04 -16.94 -11.38
N ILE A 134 16.20 -17.45 -12.27
CA ILE A 134 16.36 -17.32 -13.71
C ILE A 134 15.66 -16.05 -14.21
N SER A 135 16.26 -15.39 -15.20
CA SER A 135 15.71 -14.18 -15.81
C SER A 135 14.96 -14.49 -17.10
N ALA A 136 13.83 -13.84 -17.28
CA ALA A 136 13.09 -13.78 -18.53
C ALA A 136 12.57 -12.34 -18.75
N GLU A 137 11.97 -12.08 -19.90
CA GLU A 137 11.52 -10.73 -20.28
C GLU A 137 10.20 -10.80 -21.06
N ASP A 138 9.34 -9.81 -20.83
CA ASP A 138 8.12 -9.57 -21.60
C ASP A 138 8.01 -8.07 -21.95
N ASP A 139 6.88 -7.64 -22.52
CA ASP A 139 6.62 -6.24 -22.95
C ASP A 139 6.85 -5.15 -21.88
N VAL A 140 6.80 -5.50 -20.59
CA VAL A 140 6.98 -4.57 -19.46
C VAL A 140 8.40 -4.64 -18.88
N GLY A 141 9.29 -5.47 -19.47
CA GLY A 141 10.70 -5.61 -19.11
C GLY A 141 11.02 -6.90 -18.34
N PRO A 142 12.22 -7.00 -17.76
CA PRO A 142 12.70 -8.25 -17.17
C PRO A 142 11.93 -8.63 -15.90
N TYR A 143 11.76 -9.93 -15.71
CA TYR A 143 11.29 -10.55 -14.48
C TYR A 143 12.22 -11.72 -14.11
N PHE A 144 12.27 -12.04 -12.83
CA PHE A 144 13.13 -13.06 -12.27
C PHE A 144 12.27 -14.08 -11.56
N TRP A 145 12.55 -15.36 -11.73
CA TRP A 145 11.71 -16.38 -11.12
C TRP A 145 12.48 -17.66 -10.84
N THR A 146 11.87 -18.54 -10.06
CA THR A 146 12.30 -19.92 -9.86
C THR A 146 11.08 -20.78 -9.58
N GLU A 147 11.23 -22.11 -9.68
CA GLU A 147 10.15 -23.07 -9.47
C GLU A 147 10.53 -24.17 -8.49
N GLN A 148 9.52 -24.75 -7.85
CA GLN A 148 9.61 -26.00 -7.13
C GLN A 148 8.43 -26.89 -7.51
N ARG A 149 8.70 -28.19 -7.71
CA ARG A 149 7.69 -29.18 -8.10
C ARG A 149 7.34 -30.09 -6.92
N PHE A 150 6.05 -30.38 -6.77
CA PHE A 150 5.49 -31.24 -5.73
C PHE A 150 4.66 -32.34 -6.38
N GLY A 151 5.19 -33.56 -6.40
CA GLY A 151 4.61 -34.65 -7.18
C GLY A 151 4.65 -34.34 -8.68
N ASP A 152 3.71 -34.92 -9.44
CA ASP A 152 3.76 -34.87 -10.90
C ASP A 152 2.99 -33.70 -11.51
N SER A 153 2.10 -33.06 -10.76
CA SER A 153 1.15 -32.07 -11.30
C SER A 153 1.14 -30.72 -10.59
N THR A 154 1.81 -30.59 -9.44
CA THR A 154 1.81 -29.32 -8.69
C THR A 154 3.14 -28.61 -8.89
N ILE A 155 3.06 -27.37 -9.36
CA ILE A 155 4.20 -26.48 -9.45
C ILE A 155 3.95 -25.23 -8.62
N CYS A 156 4.97 -24.80 -7.90
CA CYS A 156 5.02 -23.52 -7.23
C CYS A 156 6.06 -22.66 -7.93
N VAL A 157 5.74 -21.39 -8.13
CA VAL A 157 6.71 -20.39 -8.62
C VAL A 157 6.90 -19.29 -7.60
N LEU A 158 8.13 -18.81 -7.48
CA LEU A 158 8.46 -17.53 -6.88
C LEU A 158 8.90 -16.61 -8.00
N GLY A 159 8.11 -15.59 -8.29
CA GLY A 159 8.35 -14.62 -9.35
C GLY A 159 8.53 -13.21 -8.78
N ILE A 160 9.41 -12.43 -9.39
CA ILE A 160 9.78 -11.11 -8.91
C ILE A 160 9.97 -10.17 -10.08
N ARG A 161 9.47 -8.95 -9.92
CA ARG A 161 9.52 -7.96 -10.97
C ARG A 161 9.60 -6.55 -10.42
N ARG A 162 10.40 -5.70 -11.09
CA ARG A 162 10.37 -4.25 -10.89
C ARG A 162 9.78 -3.59 -12.12
N ILE A 163 8.81 -2.70 -11.90
CA ILE A 163 8.22 -1.86 -12.93
C ILE A 163 8.49 -0.40 -12.56
N THR A 164 8.85 0.40 -13.55
CA THR A 164 9.08 1.84 -13.40
C THR A 164 7.99 2.63 -14.10
N SER A 165 7.83 3.91 -13.73
CA SER A 165 6.85 4.80 -14.36
C SER A 165 7.06 4.99 -15.87
N SER A 166 8.27 4.71 -16.38
CA SER A 166 8.56 4.71 -17.82
C SER A 166 7.94 3.52 -18.57
N GLN A 167 7.68 2.41 -17.87
CA GLN A 167 7.15 1.19 -18.44
C GLN A 167 5.61 1.09 -18.30
N ARG A 168 5.05 1.68 -17.23
CA ARG A 168 3.60 1.65 -16.96
C ARG A 168 3.16 2.77 -16.04
N LEU A 169 1.87 3.14 -16.12
CA LEU A 169 1.24 3.95 -15.08
C LEU A 169 1.27 3.22 -13.75
N LEU A 170 1.69 3.90 -12.68
CA LEU A 170 1.84 3.32 -11.35
C LEU A 170 0.82 3.91 -10.38
N PRO A 171 0.44 3.19 -9.31
CA PRO A 171 -0.51 3.69 -8.31
C PRO A 171 0.00 4.96 -7.60
N GLY A 172 -0.88 5.95 -7.47
CA GLY A 172 -0.59 7.20 -6.75
C GLY A 172 0.54 8.00 -7.41
N THR A 173 1.54 8.38 -6.62
CA THR A 173 2.74 9.11 -7.08
C THR A 173 3.97 8.19 -7.20
N ALA A 174 3.76 6.89 -7.30
CA ALA A 174 4.87 5.94 -7.34
C ALA A 174 5.66 6.06 -8.64
N THR A 175 6.97 5.94 -8.53
CA THR A 175 7.92 5.89 -9.66
C THR A 175 8.46 4.48 -9.88
N VAL A 176 8.31 3.62 -8.87
CA VAL A 176 8.72 2.21 -8.87
C VAL A 176 7.62 1.36 -8.25
N LEU A 177 7.36 0.20 -8.83
CA LEU A 177 6.52 -0.85 -8.29
C LEU A 177 7.32 -2.16 -8.28
N ASP A 178 7.66 -2.63 -7.09
CA ASP A 178 8.28 -3.94 -6.88
C ASP A 178 7.19 -4.96 -6.59
N ILE A 179 7.25 -6.13 -7.23
CA ILE A 179 6.25 -7.20 -7.16
C ILE A 179 6.96 -8.49 -6.79
N MET A 180 6.40 -9.21 -5.80
CA MET A 180 6.67 -10.61 -5.50
C MET A 180 5.40 -11.41 -5.79
N LEU A 181 5.52 -12.53 -6.46
CA LEU A 181 4.48 -13.51 -6.68
C LEU A 181 4.94 -14.83 -6.07
N ARG A 182 4.14 -15.43 -5.19
CA ARG A 182 4.18 -16.86 -4.93
C ARG A 182 2.88 -17.45 -5.38
N ASN A 183 2.93 -18.40 -6.32
CA ASN A 183 1.73 -19.05 -6.84
C ASN A 183 1.99 -20.53 -7.07
N CYS A 184 1.15 -21.37 -6.49
CA CYS A 184 1.12 -22.81 -6.69
C CYS A 184 -0.15 -23.18 -7.42
N VAL A 185 0.00 -23.94 -8.50
CA VAL A 185 -1.10 -24.37 -9.37
C VAL A 185 -0.93 -25.86 -9.71
N LEU A 186 -2.04 -26.47 -10.13
CA LEU A 186 -2.03 -27.78 -10.77
C LEU A 186 -1.81 -27.57 -12.27
N GLY A 187 -0.57 -27.57 -12.73
CA GLY A 187 -0.24 -27.18 -14.10
C GLY A 187 1.25 -26.85 -14.29
N GLU A 188 1.52 -25.87 -15.15
CA GLU A 188 2.88 -25.48 -15.54
C GLU A 188 3.29 -24.09 -15.00
N ALA A 189 4.60 -23.81 -15.08
CA ALA A 189 5.19 -22.59 -14.53
C ALA A 189 4.59 -21.32 -15.17
N GLU A 190 4.30 -21.35 -16.47
CA GLU A 190 3.74 -20.23 -17.21
C GLU A 190 2.35 -19.84 -16.70
N GLU A 191 1.51 -20.83 -16.36
CA GLU A 191 0.21 -20.58 -15.75
C GLU A 191 0.37 -19.96 -14.36
N ALA A 192 1.28 -20.51 -13.56
CA ALA A 192 1.57 -20.01 -12.23
C ALA A 192 2.08 -18.56 -12.26
N LEU A 193 2.90 -18.20 -13.25
CA LEU A 193 3.48 -16.87 -13.45
C LEU A 193 2.49 -15.84 -14.00
N GLY A 194 1.34 -16.26 -14.53
CA GLY A 194 0.33 -15.39 -15.16
C GLY A 194 0.09 -14.04 -14.46
N PRO A 195 -0.13 -14.00 -13.12
CA PRO A 195 -0.35 -12.74 -12.39
C PRO A 195 0.81 -11.73 -12.44
N LEU A 196 2.04 -12.16 -12.75
CA LEU A 196 3.23 -11.32 -12.86
C LEU A 196 3.45 -10.76 -14.28
N MET A 197 2.74 -11.31 -15.27
CA MET A 197 2.92 -10.99 -16.68
C MET A 197 2.35 -9.60 -17.03
N SER A 198 2.81 -9.05 -18.15
CA SER A 198 2.41 -7.72 -18.63
C SER A 198 0.90 -7.49 -18.70
N GLY A 199 0.09 -8.51 -18.99
CA GLY A 199 -1.37 -8.39 -19.07
C GLY A 199 -2.07 -8.22 -17.72
N SER A 200 -1.42 -8.62 -16.61
CA SER A 200 -2.05 -8.68 -15.29
C SER A 200 -1.78 -7.45 -14.44
N VAL A 201 -0.69 -6.70 -14.63
CA VAL A 201 -0.41 -5.56 -13.75
C VAL A 201 -1.30 -4.36 -14.08
N SER A 202 -2.16 -3.90 -13.18
CA SER A 202 -3.06 -2.77 -13.42
C SER A 202 -2.72 -1.58 -12.52
N ALA A 203 -2.83 -0.36 -13.02
CA ALA A 203 -2.95 0.81 -12.14
C ALA A 203 -4.42 0.92 -11.71
N PRO A 204 -4.75 0.93 -10.41
CA PRO A 204 -6.10 1.29 -10.01
C PRO A 204 -6.35 2.76 -10.39
N PRO A 205 -7.59 3.14 -10.70
CA PRO A 205 -7.93 4.54 -10.91
C PRO A 205 -7.61 5.33 -9.63
N VAL A 206 -6.85 6.41 -9.77
CA VAL A 206 -6.47 7.30 -8.67
C VAL A 206 -7.75 7.93 -8.11
N THR A 207 -8.17 7.54 -6.90
CA THR A 207 -9.24 8.23 -6.17
C THR A 207 -8.77 9.63 -5.82
N GLY A 208 -9.30 10.64 -6.54
CA GLY A 208 -8.92 12.05 -6.37
C GLY A 208 -8.37 12.73 -7.61
N ALA A 209 -8.23 12.02 -8.74
CA ALA A 209 -8.17 12.70 -10.03
C ALA A 209 -9.55 13.33 -10.26
N VAL A 210 -9.68 14.64 -10.04
CA VAL A 210 -10.71 15.42 -10.72
C VAL A 210 -10.35 15.29 -12.20
N VAL A 211 -10.92 14.28 -12.84
CA VAL A 211 -10.96 14.18 -14.29
C VAL A 211 -11.73 15.41 -14.72
N GLY A 212 -10.99 16.45 -15.10
CA GLY A 212 -11.51 17.51 -15.92
C GLY A 212 -12.14 16.84 -17.13
N GLU A 213 -13.46 16.78 -17.10
CA GLU A 213 -14.39 16.52 -18.19
C GLU A 213 -13.76 15.94 -19.47
N SER A 214 -13.42 14.65 -19.46
CA SER A 214 -13.25 13.91 -20.72
C SER A 214 -14.55 13.16 -20.98
N ARG A 215 -15.57 13.88 -21.43
CA ARG A 215 -16.70 13.29 -22.15
C ARG A 215 -16.14 12.71 -23.46
N VAL A 216 -15.77 11.44 -23.42
CA VAL A 216 -15.60 10.63 -24.63
C VAL A 216 -16.99 10.42 -25.25
N ILE A 217 -17.43 11.40 -26.05
CA ILE A 217 -18.45 11.18 -27.07
C ILE A 217 -17.72 10.53 -28.24
N SER A 218 -17.94 9.24 -28.42
CA SER A 218 -17.34 8.43 -29.49
C SER A 218 -17.70 9.01 -30.88
N PRO A 219 -16.76 9.08 -31.85
CA PRO A 219 -16.99 9.66 -33.19
C PRO A 219 -17.77 8.73 -34.15
N LEU A 220 -18.45 7.68 -33.65
CA LEU A 220 -19.14 6.68 -34.46
C LEU A 220 -20.68 6.71 -34.34
N ALA A 221 -21.27 7.82 -33.89
CA ALA A 221 -22.72 8.01 -33.92
C ALA A 221 -23.18 8.66 -35.24
N ALA A 222 -23.15 7.88 -36.32
CA ALA A 222 -23.95 8.17 -37.51
C ALA A 222 -24.47 6.86 -38.12
N PRO A 223 -25.78 6.60 -38.10
CA PRO A 223 -26.40 5.81 -39.15
C PRO A 223 -26.80 6.75 -40.29
N ALA A 224 -26.15 6.60 -41.44
CA ALA A 224 -26.69 7.07 -42.70
C ALA A 224 -27.86 6.15 -43.06
N VAL A 225 -29.08 6.65 -42.99
CA VAL A 225 -30.24 5.99 -43.59
C VAL A 225 -30.79 6.93 -44.65
N ARG A 226 -30.88 6.39 -45.86
CA ARG A 226 -31.46 7.01 -47.06
C ARG A 226 -32.91 7.41 -46.85
#